data_AF-A0A661NF08-F1
#
_entry.id   AF-A0A661NF08-F1
#
_cell.length_a   1.000
_cell.length_b   1.000
_cell.length_c   1.000
_cell.angle_alpha   90.00
_cell.angle_beta   90.00
_cell.angle_gamma   90.00
#
_symmetry.space_group_name_H-M   'P 1'
#
loop_
_entity.id
_entity.type
_entity.pdbx_description
1 polymer ?
#
loop_
_entity_poly.entity_id
_entity_poly.type
_entity_poly.pdbx_seq_one_letter_code
_entity_poly.pdbx_strand_id
1 'polypeptide(L)'
;MTPELEQVTFRKSSATGPGAGGSRGQMWELVAVGGGVFAWAEVFPGSDQWGVRVQDRAPGVSDADLVKLVGKMLLWEVGCPADTVDIVLGRTHEHHTLVRVGGEYV
;
A
#
# COMPACT_ATOMS: atom_id res chain seq x y z
N MET A 1 8.15 8.92 -13.52
CA MET A 1 8.01 9.11 -12.07
C MET A 1 7.97 10.61 -11.82
N THR A 2 6.84 11.12 -11.34
CA THR A 2 6.67 12.53 -11.00
C THR A 2 7.42 12.79 -9.68
N PRO A 3 8.29 13.81 -9.56
CA PRO A 3 9.14 14.02 -8.38
C PRO A 3 8.38 14.17 -7.06
N GLU A 4 7.08 14.54 -7.10
CA GLU A 4 6.21 14.61 -5.92
C GLU A 4 5.95 13.25 -5.26
N LEU A 5 6.06 12.15 -6.02
CA LEU A 5 5.84 10.79 -5.50
C LEU A 5 7.04 10.26 -4.72
N GLU A 6 8.22 10.88 -4.83
CA GLU A 6 9.41 10.47 -4.06
C GLU A 6 9.39 10.95 -2.60
N GLN A 7 8.50 11.89 -2.28
CA GLN A 7 8.41 12.54 -0.97
C GLN A 7 7.12 12.16 -0.22
N VAL A 8 6.48 11.06 -0.61
CA VAL A 8 5.32 10.51 0.10
C VAL A 8 5.76 9.98 1.47
N THR A 9 5.03 10.38 2.51
CA THR A 9 5.20 9.84 3.85
C THR A 9 4.12 8.81 4.15
N PHE A 10 4.45 7.78 4.92
CA PHE A 10 3.50 6.76 5.32
C PHE A 10 3.17 6.90 6.80
N ARG A 11 1.88 6.77 7.14
CA ARG A 11 1.44 6.86 8.53
C ARG A 11 0.51 5.70 8.86
N LYS A 12 0.83 4.96 9.92
CA LYS A 12 -0.07 3.94 10.44
C LYS A 12 -1.30 4.61 11.06
N SER A 13 -2.49 4.24 10.59
CA SER A 13 -3.75 4.75 11.11
C SER A 13 -4.21 3.89 12.29
N SER A 14 -4.74 4.54 13.33
CA SER A 14 -5.35 3.87 14.48
C SER A 14 -6.81 3.45 14.22
N ALA A 15 -7.40 3.89 13.10
CA ALA A 15 -8.74 3.51 12.71
C ALA A 15 -8.76 2.07 12.18
N THR A 16 -9.53 1.19 12.84
CA THR A 16 -9.99 -0.05 12.23
C THR A 16 -10.88 0.29 11.03
N GLY A 17 -10.54 -0.20 9.84
CA GLY A 17 -11.33 0.04 8.63
C GLY A 17 -12.82 -0.35 8.81
N PRO A 18 -13.73 0.29 8.07
CA PRO A 18 -15.15 -0.06 8.12
C PRO A 18 -15.34 -1.48 7.55
N GLY A 19 -15.76 -2.42 8.41
CA GLY A 19 -16.00 -3.83 8.03
C GLY A 19 -15.31 -4.89 8.89
N ALA A 20 -14.95 -4.58 10.14
CA ALA A 20 -14.26 -5.49 11.05
C ALA A 20 -15.08 -6.73 11.46
N GLY A 21 -15.12 -7.72 10.57
CA GLY A 21 -15.47 -9.10 10.84
C GLY A 21 -14.49 -10.02 10.11
N GLY A 22 -13.42 -10.46 10.80
CA GLY A 22 -12.64 -11.62 10.35
C GLY A 22 -11.13 -11.56 10.54
N SER A 23 -10.45 -10.45 10.19
CA SER A 23 -9.00 -10.31 10.40
C SER A 23 -8.64 -8.84 10.45
N ARG A 24 -7.93 -8.39 11.50
CA ARG A 24 -7.58 -6.98 11.70
C ARG A 24 -6.41 -6.62 10.79
N GLY A 25 -6.72 -6.22 9.55
CA GLY A 25 -5.74 -5.59 8.68
C GLY A 25 -5.14 -4.35 9.33
N GLN A 26 -3.89 -4.03 8.98
CA GLN A 26 -3.25 -2.79 9.41
C GLN A 26 -3.57 -1.69 8.40
N MET A 27 -4.20 -0.61 8.84
CA MET A 27 -4.49 0.52 7.97
C MET A 27 -3.32 1.51 7.94
N TRP A 28 -2.92 1.90 6.74
CA TRP A 28 -1.85 2.86 6.48
C TRP A 28 -2.34 3.97 5.56
N GLU A 29 -1.84 5.17 5.78
CA GLU A 29 -2.16 6.38 5.03
C GLU A 29 -0.94 6.80 4.22
N LEU A 30 -1.13 7.09 2.94
CA LEU A 30 -0.14 7.68 2.06
C LEU A 30 -0.38 9.19 2.01
N VAL A 31 0.61 9.94 2.49
CA VAL A 31 0.54 11.37 2.71
C VAL A 31 1.44 12.09 1.71
N ALA A 32 0.86 12.96 0.89
CA ALA A 32 1.61 13.79 -0.05
C ALA A 32 2.41 14.88 0.69
N VAL A 33 3.36 15.53 0.00
CA VAL A 33 4.21 16.61 0.54
C VAL A 33 3.40 17.73 1.19
N GLY A 34 2.22 18.06 0.65
CA GLY A 34 1.31 19.05 1.21
C GLY A 34 0.56 18.61 2.48
N GLY A 35 0.86 17.43 3.04
CA GLY A 35 0.23 16.87 4.24
C GLY A 35 -1.14 16.22 4.00
N GLY A 36 -1.65 16.26 2.77
CA GLY A 36 -2.91 15.63 2.41
C GLY A 36 -2.79 14.11 2.25
N VAL A 37 -3.68 13.36 2.88
CA VAL A 37 -3.84 11.93 2.62
C VAL A 37 -4.52 11.75 1.28
N PHE A 38 -3.88 11.03 0.36
CA PHE A 38 -4.41 10.80 -0.98
C PHE A 38 -4.72 9.32 -1.25
N ALA A 39 -4.16 8.41 -0.47
CA ALA A 39 -4.48 6.99 -0.53
C ALA A 39 -4.39 6.33 0.85
N TRP A 40 -5.06 5.19 0.97
CA TRP A 40 -5.08 4.30 2.12
C TRP A 40 -4.72 2.89 1.68
N ALA A 41 -3.90 2.20 2.45
CA ALA A 41 -3.51 0.82 2.20
C ALA A 41 -3.85 -0.02 3.43
N GLU A 42 -4.76 -0.98 3.26
CA GLU A 42 -5.06 -1.97 4.28
C GLU A 42 -4.20 -3.22 4.03
N VAL A 43 -3.30 -3.51 4.97
CA VAL A 43 -2.35 -4.62 4.89
C VAL A 43 -2.90 -5.82 5.64
N PHE A 44 -2.96 -6.97 4.97
CA PHE A 44 -3.41 -8.25 5.48
C PHE A 44 -2.24 -9.24 5.53
N PRO A 45 -1.61 -9.42 6.71
CA PRO A 45 -0.56 -10.42 6.87
C PRO A 45 -1.09 -11.84 6.62
N GLY A 46 -0.29 -12.66 5.94
CA GLY A 46 -0.51 -14.08 5.72
C GLY A 46 0.76 -14.91 5.98
N SER A 47 0.63 -16.23 6.03
CA SER A 47 1.76 -17.16 6.20
C SER A 47 2.65 -17.22 4.95
N ASP A 48 2.02 -17.32 3.78
CA ASP A 48 2.71 -17.59 2.51
C ASP A 48 2.65 -16.40 1.55
N GLN A 49 1.56 -15.64 1.60
CA GLN A 49 1.35 -14.46 0.78
C GLN A 49 0.61 -13.39 1.61
N TRP A 50 1.08 -12.15 1.53
CA TRP A 50 0.38 -11.02 2.13
C TRP A 50 -0.55 -10.38 1.11
N GLY A 51 -1.63 -9.77 1.59
CA GLY A 51 -2.55 -9.00 0.76
C GLY A 51 -2.49 -7.52 1.12
N VAL A 52 -2.69 -6.65 0.13
CA VAL A 52 -2.93 -5.22 0.36
C VAL A 52 -4.12 -4.76 -0.46
N ARG A 53 -5.04 -4.05 0.18
CA ARG A 53 -6.11 -3.34 -0.53
C ARG A 53 -5.82 -1.84 -0.49
N VAL A 54 -5.77 -1.22 -1.66
CA VAL A 54 -5.50 0.21 -1.81
C VAL A 54 -6.78 0.93 -2.17
N GLN A 55 -7.07 2.03 -1.48
CA GLN A 55 -8.11 2.98 -1.87
C GLN A 55 -7.46 4.34 -2.05
N ASP A 56 -7.70 5.03 -3.16
CA ASP A 56 -7.13 6.34 -3.42
C ASP A 56 -8.17 7.35 -3.88
N ARG A 57 -7.81 8.64 -3.77
CA ARG A 57 -8.53 9.79 -4.33
C ARG A 57 -7.63 10.60 -5.27
N ALA A 58 -6.61 9.96 -5.84
CA ALA A 58 -5.57 10.61 -6.61
C ALA A 58 -5.62 10.16 -8.08
N PRO A 59 -6.58 10.68 -8.87
CA PRO A 59 -6.77 10.26 -10.25
C PRO A 59 -5.57 10.59 -11.16
N GLY A 60 -4.70 11.51 -10.74
CA GLY A 60 -3.46 11.86 -11.44
C GLY A 60 -2.28 10.91 -11.18
N VAL A 61 -2.40 9.97 -10.23
CA VAL A 61 -1.34 9.00 -9.92
C VAL A 61 -1.63 7.72 -10.67
N SER A 62 -0.65 7.23 -11.45
CA SER A 62 -0.80 5.98 -12.20
C SER A 62 -0.89 4.76 -11.28
N ASP A 63 -1.50 3.67 -11.76
CA ASP A 63 -1.58 2.41 -11.00
C ASP A 63 -0.19 1.88 -10.65
N ALA A 64 0.74 1.93 -11.61
CA ALA A 64 2.13 1.51 -11.42
C ALA A 64 2.85 2.34 -10.33
N ASP A 65 2.60 3.65 -10.26
CA ASP A 65 3.19 4.49 -9.23
C ASP A 65 2.58 4.20 -7.84
N LEU A 66 1.26 3.98 -7.76
CA LEU A 66 0.61 3.55 -6.50
C LEU A 66 1.19 2.22 -6.00
N VAL A 67 1.31 1.23 -6.88
CA VAL A 67 1.88 -0.09 -6.57
C VAL A 67 3.32 0.04 -6.05
N LYS A 68 4.15 0.87 -6.69
CA LYS A 68 5.52 1.16 -6.22
C LYS A 68 5.56 1.80 -4.84
N LEU A 69 4.66 2.76 -4.58
CA LEU A 69 4.57 3.41 -3.27
C LEU A 69 4.18 2.42 -2.17
N VAL A 70 3.24 1.52 -2.46
CA VAL A 70 2.86 0.45 -1.54
C VAL A 70 4.03 -0.51 -1.30
N GLY A 71 4.78 -0.88 -2.34
CA GLY A 71 6.00 -1.67 -2.19
C GLY A 71 7.02 -1.03 -1.24
N LYS A 72 7.26 0.28 -1.38
CA LYS A 72 8.14 1.03 -0.47
C LYS A 72 7.62 1.04 0.96
N MET A 73 6.33 1.32 1.15
CA MET A 73 5.67 1.30 2.46
C MET A 73 5.83 -0.07 3.15
N LEU A 74 5.56 -1.15 2.42
CA LEU A 74 5.66 -2.52 2.94
C LEU A 74 7.07 -2.84 3.41
N LEU A 75 8.08 -2.41 2.65
CA LEU A 75 9.47 -2.67 2.95
C LEU A 75 9.99 -1.83 4.13
N TRP A 76 9.78 -0.52 4.11
CA TRP A 76 10.44 0.40 5.03
C TRP A 76 9.66 0.63 6.33
N GLU A 77 8.33 0.61 6.27
CA GLU A 77 7.49 1.02 7.40
C GLU A 77 6.80 -0.18 8.05
N VAL A 78 6.30 -1.09 7.22
CA VAL A 78 5.62 -2.30 7.73
C VAL A 78 6.63 -3.38 8.12
N GLY A 79 7.79 -3.43 7.46
CA GLY A 79 8.76 -4.51 7.63
C GLY A 79 8.22 -5.86 7.13
N CYS A 80 7.53 -5.85 5.98
CA CYS A 80 6.93 -7.04 5.39
C CYS A 80 7.98 -8.15 5.17
N PRO A 81 7.80 -9.34 5.76
CA PRO A 81 8.72 -10.46 5.59
C PRO A 81 8.40 -11.31 4.34
N ALA A 82 7.22 -11.16 3.73
CA ALA A 82 6.76 -12.04 2.66
C ALA A 82 7.51 -11.80 1.34
N ASP A 83 7.80 -12.88 0.62
CA ASP A 83 8.43 -12.80 -0.70
C ASP A 83 7.45 -12.34 -1.78
N THR A 84 6.15 -12.57 -1.58
CA THR A 84 5.10 -12.14 -2.52
C THR A 84 3.98 -11.42 -1.81
N VAL A 85 3.44 -10.39 -2.47
CA VAL A 85 2.31 -9.60 -1.98
C VAL A 85 1.32 -9.38 -3.11
N ASP A 86 0.05 -9.71 -2.89
CA ASP A 86 -1.03 -9.36 -3.82
C ASP A 86 -1.61 -7.99 -3.46
N ILE A 87 -1.66 -7.08 -4.42
CA ILE A 87 -2.19 -5.73 -4.28
C ILE A 87 -3.47 -5.60 -5.10
N VAL A 88 -4.56 -5.23 -4.44
CA VAL A 88 -5.83 -4.92 -5.09
C VAL A 88 -6.05 -3.42 -5.08
N LEU A 89 -6.16 -2.82 -6.26
CA LEU A 89 -6.48 -1.40 -6.39
C LEU A 89 -8.00 -1.21 -6.37
N GLY A 90 -8.53 -0.51 -5.37
CA GLY A 90 -9.96 -0.32 -5.18
C GLY A 90 -10.64 0.49 -6.30
N ARG A 91 -9.89 1.30 -7.05
CA ARG A 91 -10.43 2.09 -8.17
C ARG A 91 -10.73 1.28 -9.43
N THR A 92 -9.90 0.27 -9.73
CA THR A 92 -10.03 -0.57 -10.94
C THR A 92 -10.42 -2.01 -10.62
N HIS A 93 -10.27 -2.43 -9.36
CA HIS A 93 -10.30 -3.81 -8.90
C HIS A 93 -9.24 -4.71 -9.56
N GLU A 94 -8.19 -4.11 -10.14
CA GLU A 94 -7.07 -4.87 -10.69
C GLU A 94 -6.19 -5.42 -9.57
N HIS A 95 -5.64 -6.62 -9.83
CA HIS A 95 -4.69 -7.31 -8.97
C HIS A 95 -3.29 -7.15 -9.53
N HIS A 96 -2.35 -6.79 -8.68
CA HIS A 96 -0.93 -6.70 -8.99
C HIS A 96 -0.15 -7.52 -7.98
N THR A 97 0.65 -8.48 -8.47
CA THR A 97 1.55 -9.24 -7.62
C THR A 97 2.89 -8.55 -7.56
N LEU A 98 3.30 -8.14 -6.36
CA LEU A 98 4.67 -7.74 -6.08
C LEU A 98 5.51 -8.94 -5.69
N VAL A 99 6.73 -9.00 -6.21
CA VAL A 99 7.72 -10.01 -5.84
C VAL A 99 8.94 -9.34 -5.24
N ARG A 100 9.40 -9.83 -4.08
CA ARG A 100 10.61 -9.31 -3.43
C ARG A 100 11.84 -9.82 -4.17
N VAL A 101 12.62 -8.91 -4.74
CA VAL A 101 13.88 -9.22 -5.42
C VAL A 101 14.99 -8.44 -4.72
N GLY A 102 15.77 -9.15 -3.91
CA GLY A 102 16.81 -8.55 -3.08
C GLY A 102 16.23 -7.59 -2.04
N GLY A 103 16.53 -6.30 -2.19
CA GLY A 103 16.15 -5.25 -1.25
C GLY A 103 14.84 -4.55 -1.57
N GLU A 104 14.13 -4.90 -2.64
CA GLU A 104 12.96 -4.14 -3.13
C GLU A 104 11.82 -5.07 -3.59
N TYR A 105 10.61 -4.52 -3.70
CA TYR A 105 9.50 -5.16 -4.40
C TYR A 105 9.40 -4.61 -5.82
N VAL A 106 9.22 -5.51 -6.80
CA VAL A 106 9.04 -5.19 -8.23
C VAL A 106 7.72 -5.69 -8.76
#